data_AF-A0A1I0JPE4-F1
#
_entry.id   AF-A0A1I0JPE4-F1
#
_cell.length_a   1.000
_cell.length_b   1.000
_cell.length_c   1.000
_cell.angle_alpha   90.00
_cell.angle_beta   90.00
_cell.angle_gamma   90.00
#
_symmetry.space_group_name_H-M   'P 1'
#
loop_
_entity.id
_entity.type
_entity.pdbx_description
1 polymer ?
#
loop_
_entity_poly.entity_id
_entity_poly.type
_entity_poly.pdbx_seq_one_letter_code
_entity_poly.pdbx_strand_id
1 'polypeptide(L)' 'MKKSAYQQREDEVKILINEAKIRNNLTDEGLAKKIGMPLGTLRNRKVHPGRYRLDDIWLLEQLAGRRLVGGDCGDQGIG' A
#
# COMPACT_ATOMS: atom_id res chain seq x y z
N MET A 1 12.53 -17.32 -17.53
CA MET A 1 13.17 -17.42 -16.18
C MET A 1 12.08 -17.23 -15.13
N LYS A 2 11.99 -18.09 -14.11
CA LYS A 2 11.09 -17.85 -12.97
C LYS A 2 11.63 -16.65 -12.18
N LYS A 3 10.80 -15.63 -11.96
CA LYS A 3 11.16 -14.52 -11.06
C LYS A 3 11.46 -15.08 -9.68
N SER A 4 12.47 -14.54 -9.01
CA SER A 4 12.73 -14.90 -7.62
C SER A 4 11.52 -14.52 -6.76
N ALA A 5 11.33 -15.21 -5.63
CA ALA A 5 10.27 -14.88 -4.69
C ALA A 5 10.36 -13.42 -4.20
N TYR A 6 11.57 -12.86 -4.15
CA TYR A 6 11.81 -11.47 -3.80
C TYR A 6 11.27 -10.49 -4.86
N GLN A 7 11.57 -10.74 -6.13
CA GLN A 7 11.05 -9.89 -7.23
C GLN A 7 9.53 -9.95 -7.34
N GLN A 8 8.91 -11.10 -7.08
CA GLN A 8 7.45 -11.23 -7.10
C GLN A 8 6.82 -10.33 -6.03
N ARG A 9 7.33 -10.34 -4.80
CA ARG A 9 6.83 -9.48 -3.71
C ARG A 9 7.02 -8.00 -4.01
N GLU A 10 8.15 -7.62 -4.61
CA GLU A 10 8.36 -6.22 -4.99
C GLU A 10 7.36 -5.74 -6.05
N ASP A 11 7.01 -6.59 -7.01
CA ASP A 11 5.99 -6.29 -8.00
C ASP A 11 4.58 -6.21 -7.37
N GLU A 12 4.27 -7.09 -6.43
CA GLU A 12 3.00 -7.08 -5.69
C GLU A 12 2.81 -5.77 -4.91
N VAL A 13 3.84 -5.28 -4.22
CA VAL A 13 3.77 -3.99 -3.50
C VAL A 13 3.55 -2.81 -4.46
N LYS A 14 4.14 -2.83 -5.67
CA LYS A 14 3.89 -1.78 -6.67
C LYS A 14 2.44 -1.81 -7.18
N ILE A 15 1.90 -3.01 -7.42
CA ILE A 15 0.50 -3.20 -7.82
C ILE A 15 -0.41 -2.65 -6.72
N LEU A 16 -0.13 -3.00 -5.46
CA LEU A 16 -0.89 -2.54 -4.31
C LEU A 16 -0.93 -1.02 -4.19
N ILE A 17 0.22 -0.35 -4.34
CA ILE A 17 0.31 1.12 -4.33
C ILE A 17 -0.57 1.72 -5.45
N ASN A 18 -0.53 1.16 -6.65
CA ASN A 18 -1.34 1.65 -7.77
C ASN A 18 -2.84 1.43 -7.53
N GLU A 19 -3.24 0.28 -7.00
CA GLU A 19 -4.64 0.00 -6.64
C GLU A 19 -5.14 0.98 -5.58
N ALA A 20 -4.37 1.19 -4.51
CA ALA A 20 -4.69 2.15 -3.45
C ALA A 20 -4.90 3.57 -4.02
N LYS A 21 -4.05 3.99 -4.96
CA LYS A 21 -4.20 5.29 -5.63
C LYS A 21 -5.46 5.36 -6.48
N ILE A 22 -5.69 4.38 -7.33
CA ILE A 22 -6.83 4.38 -8.26
C ILE A 22 -8.15 4.38 -7.49
N ARG A 23 -8.29 3.51 -6.48
CA ARG A 23 -9.53 3.39 -5.69
C ARG A 23 -9.86 4.63 -4.88
N ASN A 24 -8.85 5.40 -4.48
CA ASN A 24 -9.04 6.61 -3.68
C ASN A 24 -8.87 7.91 -4.50
N ASN A 25 -8.68 7.83 -5.81
CA ASN A 25 -8.35 8.96 -6.69
C ASN A 25 -7.18 9.82 -6.16
N LEU A 26 -6.10 9.18 -5.71
CA LEU A 26 -4.96 9.86 -5.07
C LEU A 26 -3.79 10.09 -6.02
N THR A 27 -3.18 11.27 -5.90
CA THR A 27 -1.83 11.53 -6.39
C THR A 27 -0.79 10.87 -5.47
N ASP A 28 0.49 10.82 -5.88
CA ASP A 28 1.56 10.34 -4.99
C ASP A 28 1.66 11.21 -3.71
N GLU A 29 1.41 12.52 -3.82
CA GLU A 29 1.33 13.46 -2.68
C GLU A 29 0.15 13.15 -1.77
N GLY A 30 -1.03 12.92 -2.35
CA GLY A 30 -2.23 12.55 -1.60
C GLY A 30 -2.06 11.22 -0.87
N LEU A 31 -1.46 10.23 -1.53
CA LEU A 31 -1.14 8.95 -0.92
C LEU A 31 -0.16 9.12 0.23
N ALA A 32 0.95 9.82 0.01
CA ALA A 32 1.96 10.08 1.03
C ALA A 32 1.35 10.74 2.28
N LYS A 33 0.49 11.75 2.09
CA LYS A 33 -0.25 12.39 3.17
C LYS A 33 -1.18 11.43 3.90
N LYS A 34 -1.89 10.56 3.18
CA LYS A 34 -2.87 9.62 3.75
C LYS A 34 -2.21 8.51 4.58
N ILE A 35 -1.02 8.07 4.18
CA ILE A 35 -0.23 7.07 4.92
C ILE A 35 0.74 7.70 5.94
N GLY A 36 0.73 9.03 6.10
CA GLY A 36 1.58 9.72 7.07
C GLY A 36 3.08 9.70 6.74
N MET A 37 3.45 9.65 5.46
CA MET A 37 4.84 9.55 5.00
C MET A 37 5.27 10.77 4.18
N PRO A 38 6.53 11.23 4.26
CA PRO A 38 7.05 12.25 3.35
C PRO A 38 7.04 11.77 1.88
N LEU A 39 6.68 12.66 0.95
CA LEU A 39 6.63 12.34 -0.49
C LEU A 39 7.95 11.81 -1.04
N GLY A 40 9.08 12.40 -0.64
CA GLY A 40 10.41 11.94 -1.06
C GLY A 40 10.69 10.51 -0.62
N THR A 41 10.25 10.14 0.59
CA THR A 41 10.36 8.77 1.12
C THR A 41 9.47 7.81 0.33
N LEU A 42 8.23 8.18 0.02
CA LEU A 42 7.34 7.37 -0.81
C LEU A 42 7.95 7.11 -2.19
N ARG A 43 8.46 8.15 -2.85
CA ARG A 43 9.11 8.03 -4.17
C ARG A 43 10.32 7.09 -4.12
N ASN A 44 11.17 7.20 -3.10
CA ASN A 44 12.31 6.31 -2.92
C ASN A 44 11.85 4.86 -2.69
N ARG A 45 10.85 4.63 -1.85
CA ARG A 45 10.31 3.28 -1.58
C ARG A 45 9.55 2.68 -2.77
N LYS A 46 8.97 3.48 -3.68
CA LYS A 46 8.42 2.97 -4.96
C LYS A 46 9.51 2.36 -5.84
N VAL A 47 10.73 2.91 -5.80
CA VAL A 47 11.89 2.34 -6.50
C VAL A 47 12.41 1.10 -5.78
N HIS A 48 12.30 1.05 -4.45
CA HIS A 48 12.75 -0.07 -3.61
C HIS A 48 11.61 -0.61 -2.72
N PRO A 49 10.68 -1.42 -3.27
CA PRO A 49 9.47 -1.83 -2.57
C PRO A 49 9.74 -2.67 -1.32
N GLY A 50 10.87 -3.40 -1.29
CA GLY A 50 11.30 -4.15 -0.12
C GLY A 50 11.60 -3.29 1.13
N ARG A 51 11.61 -1.96 1.02
CA ARG A 51 11.79 -1.03 2.16
C ARG A 51 10.49 -0.60 2.83
N TYR A 52 9.33 -1.01 2.33
CA TYR A 52 8.07 -0.76 3.02
C TYR A 52 8.01 -1.56 4.32
N ARG A 53 7.58 -0.92 5.41
CA ARG A 53 7.33 -1.61 6.67
C ARG A 53 5.96 -2.30 6.62
N LEU A 54 5.76 -3.25 7.51
CA LEU A 54 4.48 -3.96 7.61
C LEU A 54 3.31 -3.00 7.83
N ASP A 55 3.47 -1.98 8.68
CA ASP A 55 2.43 -0.98 8.96
C ASP A 55 2.06 -0.16 7.71
N ASP A 56 3.05 0.18 6.89
CA ASP A 56 2.82 0.92 5.64
C ASP A 56 2.07 0.03 4.62
N ILE A 57 2.46 -1.24 4.52
CA ILE A 57 1.79 -2.23 3.64
C ILE A 57 0.35 -2.45 4.10
N TRP A 58 0.13 -2.56 5.40
CA TRP A 58 -1.20 -2.69 5.99
C TRP A 58 -2.11 -1.52 5.62
N LEU A 59 -1.62 -0.27 5.75
CA LEU A 59 -2.35 0.91 5.31
C LEU A 59 -2.66 0.87 3.81
N LEU A 60 -1.71 0.45 2.97
CA LEU A 60 -1.91 0.34 1.53
C LEU A 60 -2.95 -0.73 1.16
N GLU A 61 -3.00 -1.86 1.86
CA GLU A 61 -4.04 -2.90 1.73
C GLU A 61 -5.43 -2.37 2.07
N GLN A 62 -5.55 -1.65 3.18
CA GLN A 62 -6.81 -0.99 3.58
C GLN A 62 -7.27 0.02 2.53
N LEU A 63 -6.36 0.85 2.03
CA LEU A 63 -6.66 1.83 0.97
C LEU A 63 -6.99 1.14 -0.36
N ALA A 64 -6.32 0.04 -0.67
CA ALA A 64 -6.62 -0.79 -1.82
C ALA A 64 -7.91 -1.59 -1.63
N GLY A 65 -8.64 -1.47 -0.52
CA GLY A 65 -9.90 -2.19 -0.27
C GLY A 65 -9.74 -3.70 -0.36
N ARG A 66 -8.56 -4.22 -0.05
CA ARG A 66 -8.29 -5.65 0.05
C ARG A 66 -8.65 -6.06 1.47
N ARG A 67 -9.60 -6.99 1.60
CA ARG A 67 -9.98 -7.51 2.92
C ARG A 67 -8.77 -8.30 3.46
N LEU A 68 -8.11 -7.74 4.47
CA LEU A 68 -7.12 -8.50 5.21
C LEU A 68 -7.84 -9.65 5.90
N VAL A 69 -7.51 -10.87 5.52
CA VAL A 69 -8.05 -12.09 6.12
C VAL A 69 -7.39 -12.27 7.48
N GLY A 70 -7.74 -11.42 8.44
CA GLY A 70 -7.11 -11.34 9.75
C GLY A 70 -7.45 -10.06 10.49
N GLY A 71 -8.55 -10.09 11.25
CA GLY A 71 -8.91 -9.06 12.22
C GLY A 71 -10.09 -8.20 11.82
N ASP A 72 -11.30 -8.76 11.88
CA ASP A 72 -12.51 -7.97 12.10
C ASP A 72 -12.40 -7.35 13.51
N CYS A 73 -11.78 -6.17 13.63
CA CYS A 73 -12.01 -5.28 14.76
C CYS A 73 -12.93 -4.18 14.23
N GLY A 74 -14.23 -4.39 14.46
CA GLY A 74 -15.30 -3.61 13.86
C GLY A 74 -15.20 -2.12 14.15
N ASP A 75 -15.43 -1.33 13.11
CA ASP A 75 -15.93 0.03 13.24
C ASP A 75 -17.27 0.08 12.49
N GLN A 76 -18.34 0.10 13.28
CA GLN A 76 -19.71 0.20 12.78
C GLN A 76 -19.92 1.62 12.23
N GLY A 77 -20.04 1.75 10.91
CA GLY A 77 -20.65 2.92 10.30
C GLY A 77 -22.17 2.81 10.43
N ILE A 78 -22.73 3.45 11.45
CA ILE A 78 -24.18 3.63 11.65
C ILE A 78 -24.69 4.55 10.53
N GLY A 79 -25.68 4.07 9.79
CA GLY A 79 -26.47 4.85 8.83
C GLY A 79 -27.64 5.57 9.48
#